data_AF-A0A7C7EV06-F1
#
_entry.id   AF-A0A7C7EV06-F1
#
_cell.length_a   1.000
_cell.length_b   1.000
_cell.length_c   1.000
_cell.angle_alpha   90.00
_cell.angle_beta   90.00
_cell.angle_gamma   90.00
#
_symmetry.space_group_name_H-M   'P 1'
#
loop_
_entity.id
_entity.type
_entity.pdbx_description
1 polymer ?
#
loop_
_entity_poly.entity_id
_entity_poly.type
_entity_poly.pdbx_seq_one_letter_code
_entity_poly.pdbx_strand_id
1 'polypeptide(L)'
;MYEIQTIEEAKIEEAKKNSKKGFTLVELVVVIAILAILAAIAIPVVSSIINTSSKNTALTNAQTIEYAIKEAQADITARNTETYRDAGDATTATNITVATVATQKGIASAFVAKSYNNVDYYPMWSADIGKVVVVAPTDTTKDINGATVSSLTALTGTAGAPDASILVTNLKSPAAA
;
A
#
# COMPACT_ATOMS: atom_id res chain seq x y z
N MET A 1 5.67 -71.97 28.00
CA MET A 1 4.93 -70.83 27.41
C MET A 1 5.70 -69.51 27.64
N TYR A 2 7.02 -69.40 27.36
CA TYR A 2 7.78 -68.15 27.62
C TYR A 2 9.02 -67.89 26.72
N GLU A 3 9.29 -68.68 25.68
CA GLU A 3 10.49 -68.46 24.83
C GLU A 3 10.27 -67.45 23.68
N ILE A 4 9.02 -67.11 23.34
CA ILE A 4 8.74 -66.24 22.18
C ILE A 4 8.88 -64.73 22.53
N GLN A 5 8.65 -64.35 23.80
CA GLN A 5 8.63 -62.93 24.22
C GLN A 5 10.02 -62.28 24.22
N THR A 6 11.09 -63.03 24.49
CA THR A 6 12.46 -62.49 24.57
C THR A 6 13.08 -62.20 23.21
N ILE A 7 12.61 -62.87 22.14
CA ILE A 7 13.16 -62.74 20.78
C ILE A 7 12.63 -61.47 20.08
N GLU A 8 11.40 -61.05 20.40
CA GLU A 8 10.79 -59.84 19.83
C GLU A 8 11.41 -58.55 20.40
N GLU A 9 11.70 -58.53 21.71
CA GLU A 9 12.38 -57.40 22.36
C GLU A 9 13.81 -57.19 21.84
N ALA A 10 14.57 -58.28 21.63
CA ALA A 10 15.92 -58.22 21.08
C ALA A 10 15.96 -57.65 19.64
N LYS A 11 14.98 -57.99 18.79
CA LYS A 11 14.86 -57.44 17.43
C LYS A 11 14.46 -55.96 17.42
N ILE A 12 13.66 -55.52 18.39
CA ILE A 12 13.23 -54.11 18.52
C ILE A 12 14.40 -53.23 19.01
N GLU A 13 15.30 -53.74 19.86
CA GLU A 13 16.48 -53.01 20.32
C GLU A 13 17.50 -52.79 19.18
N GLU A 14 17.71 -53.79 18.33
CA GLU A 14 18.58 -53.69 17.15
C GLU A 14 18.01 -52.71 16.10
N ALA A 15 16.68 -52.69 15.91
CA ALA A 15 16.00 -51.73 15.03
C ALA A 15 16.04 -50.28 15.56
N LYS A 16 16.02 -50.07 16.89
CA LYS A 16 16.09 -48.73 17.51
C LYS A 16 17.48 -48.10 17.42
N LYS A 17 18.56 -48.89 17.46
CA LYS A 17 19.94 -48.39 17.49
C LYS A 17 20.37 -47.70 16.17
N ASN A 18 19.70 -48.01 15.06
CA ASN A 18 19.98 -47.44 13.74
C ASN A 18 19.09 -46.24 13.35
N SER A 19 18.21 -45.78 14.25
CA SER A 19 17.18 -44.77 13.95
C SER A 19 17.58 -43.31 14.21
N LYS A 20 18.80 -43.04 14.68
CA LYS A 20 19.28 -41.68 14.97
C LYS A 20 20.38 -41.24 14.00
N LYS A 21 20.03 -41.10 12.71
CA LYS A 21 20.83 -40.32 11.77
C LYS A 21 20.53 -38.84 12.00
N GLY A 22 21.26 -38.23 12.95
CA GLY A 22 21.25 -36.77 13.12
C GLY A 22 22.05 -36.10 12.01
N PHE A 23 21.63 -34.89 11.61
CA PHE A 23 22.46 -34.01 10.78
C PHE A 23 23.80 -33.77 11.48
N THR A 24 24.89 -33.82 10.72
CA THR A 24 26.21 -33.44 11.22
C THR A 24 26.28 -31.93 11.39
N LEU A 25 27.08 -31.46 12.36
CA LEU A 25 27.33 -30.02 12.53
C LEU A 25 27.95 -29.40 11.26
N VAL A 26 28.76 -30.17 10.54
CA VAL A 26 29.41 -29.73 9.30
C VAL A 26 28.37 -29.48 8.20
N GLU A 27 27.39 -30.36 8.02
CA GLU A 27 26.29 -30.16 7.06
C GLU A 27 25.52 -28.88 7.36
N LEU A 28 25.24 -28.59 8.64
CA LEU A 28 24.55 -27.35 9.03
C LEU A 28 25.39 -26.10 8.72
N VAL A 29 26.71 -26.14 9.00
CA VAL A 29 27.62 -25.01 8.76
C VAL A 29 27.75 -24.68 7.28
N VAL A 30 27.83 -25.68 6.40
CA VAL A 30 27.91 -25.45 4.94
C VAL A 30 26.62 -24.82 4.42
N VAL A 31 25.45 -25.24 4.93
CA VAL A 31 24.15 -24.68 4.51
C VAL A 31 24.04 -23.21 4.88
N ILE A 32 24.34 -22.84 6.13
CA ILE A 32 24.28 -21.42 6.54
C ILE A 32 25.31 -20.56 5.80
N ALA A 33 26.47 -21.12 5.42
CA ALA A 33 27.47 -20.42 4.64
C ALA A 33 26.95 -20.07 3.24
N ILE A 34 26.28 -21.01 2.56
CA ILE A 34 25.66 -20.74 1.24
C ILE A 34 24.49 -19.75 1.38
N LEU A 35 23.64 -19.91 2.40
CA LEU A 35 22.53 -18.98 2.67
C LEU A 35 23.03 -17.55 2.95
N ALA A 36 24.15 -17.38 3.63
CA ALA A 36 24.75 -16.08 3.89
C ALA A 36 25.16 -15.36 2.59
N ILE A 37 25.77 -16.09 1.65
CA ILE A 37 26.17 -15.54 0.34
C ILE A 37 24.94 -15.12 -0.47
N LEU A 38 23.91 -15.97 -0.51
CA LEU A 38 22.66 -15.66 -1.22
C LEU A 38 21.95 -14.46 -0.60
N ALA A 39 21.86 -14.41 0.73
CA ALA A 39 21.23 -13.30 1.46
C ALA A 39 21.95 -11.96 1.21
N ALA A 40 23.28 -11.96 1.15
CA ALA A 40 24.07 -10.74 0.91
C ALA A 40 23.71 -10.05 -0.42
N ILE A 41 23.42 -10.82 -1.47
CA ILE A 41 23.02 -10.27 -2.79
C ILE A 41 21.50 -9.98 -2.82
N ALA A 42 20.70 -10.85 -2.20
CA ALA A 42 19.24 -10.74 -2.26
C ALA A 42 18.70 -9.51 -1.51
N ILE A 43 19.23 -9.20 -0.33
CA ILE A 43 18.74 -8.09 0.52
C ILE A 43 18.72 -6.73 -0.20
N PRO A 44 19.82 -6.25 -0.81
CA PRO A 44 19.79 -4.94 -1.48
C PRO A 44 18.87 -4.91 -2.71
N VAL A 45 18.80 -6.01 -3.47
CA VAL A 45 17.93 -6.11 -4.67
C VAL A 45 16.46 -6.07 -4.27
N VAL A 46 16.06 -6.89 -3.30
CA VAL A 46 14.68 -6.94 -2.82
C VAL A 46 14.27 -5.60 -2.19
N SER A 47 15.16 -4.96 -1.42
CA SER A 47 14.92 -3.62 -0.87
C SER A 47 14.64 -2.58 -1.96
N SER A 48 15.43 -2.56 -3.03
CA SER A 48 15.22 -1.65 -4.16
C SER A 48 13.89 -1.90 -4.90
N ILE A 49 13.53 -3.17 -5.10
CA ILE A 49 12.26 -3.57 -5.72
C ILE A 49 11.08 -3.13 -4.87
N ILE A 50 11.13 -3.34 -3.54
CA ILE A 50 10.06 -2.93 -2.62
C ILE A 50 9.90 -1.41 -2.62
N ASN A 51 10.99 -0.65 -2.60
CA ASN A 51 10.95 0.82 -2.66
C ASN A 51 10.33 1.31 -3.97
N THR A 52 10.76 0.77 -5.11
CA THR A 52 10.22 1.14 -6.43
C THR A 52 8.75 0.73 -6.56
N SER A 53 8.39 -0.45 -6.06
CA SER A 53 7.00 -0.90 -6.03
C SER A 53 6.14 0.03 -5.17
N SER A 54 6.65 0.50 -4.03
CA SER A 54 5.92 1.43 -3.16
C SER A 54 5.68 2.78 -3.83
N LYS A 55 6.68 3.30 -4.56
CA LYS A 55 6.54 4.48 -5.41
C LYS A 55 5.49 4.30 -6.50
N ASN A 56 5.52 3.16 -7.21
CA ASN A 56 4.55 2.87 -8.27
C ASN A 56 3.13 2.74 -7.70
N THR A 57 2.96 2.09 -6.55
CA THR A 57 1.66 2.03 -5.86
C THR A 57 1.17 3.42 -5.48
N ALA A 58 2.04 4.31 -4.99
CA ALA A 58 1.67 5.69 -4.68
C ALA A 58 1.13 6.43 -5.93
N LEU A 59 1.80 6.25 -7.08
CA LEU A 59 1.38 6.84 -8.35
C LEU A 59 0.06 6.26 -8.86
N THR A 60 -0.12 4.94 -8.80
CA THR A 60 -1.40 4.31 -9.18
C THR A 60 -2.53 4.75 -8.27
N ASN A 61 -2.30 4.82 -6.95
CA ASN A 61 -3.27 5.33 -5.99
C ASN A 61 -3.66 6.78 -6.31
N ALA A 62 -2.68 7.64 -6.62
CA ALA A 62 -2.93 9.02 -7.02
C ALA A 62 -3.84 9.10 -8.26
N GLN A 63 -3.59 8.26 -9.27
CA GLN A 63 -4.45 8.18 -10.46
C GLN A 63 -5.87 7.72 -10.12
N THR A 64 -6.01 6.68 -9.28
CA THR A 64 -7.32 6.21 -8.82
C THR A 64 -8.10 7.31 -8.11
N ILE A 65 -7.44 8.07 -7.22
CA ILE A 65 -8.05 9.22 -6.54
C ILE A 65 -8.43 10.31 -7.55
N GLU A 66 -7.54 10.65 -8.49
CA GLU A 66 -7.77 11.66 -9.51
C GLU A 66 -9.03 11.34 -10.34
N TYR A 67 -9.16 10.10 -10.82
CA TYR A 67 -10.32 9.67 -11.58
C TYR A 67 -11.61 9.79 -10.77
N ALA A 68 -11.60 9.34 -9.51
CA ALA A 68 -12.78 9.42 -8.65
C ALA A 68 -13.19 10.86 -8.34
N ILE A 69 -12.23 11.77 -8.12
CA ILE A 69 -12.51 13.19 -7.90
C ILE A 69 -13.10 13.82 -9.17
N LYS A 70 -12.50 13.56 -10.33
CA LYS A 70 -12.99 14.11 -11.62
C LYS A 70 -14.36 13.57 -12.00
N GLU A 71 -14.61 12.30 -11.75
CA GLU A 71 -15.93 11.68 -11.91
C GLU A 71 -16.96 12.38 -11.01
N ALA A 72 -16.65 12.55 -9.72
CA ALA A 72 -17.52 13.27 -8.80
C ALA A 72 -17.77 14.72 -9.25
N GLN A 73 -16.77 15.43 -9.78
CA GLN A 73 -16.95 16.78 -10.34
C GLN A 73 -17.89 16.81 -11.55
N ALA A 74 -17.78 15.82 -12.43
CA ALA A 74 -18.65 15.68 -13.59
C ALA A 74 -20.10 15.40 -13.15
N ASP A 75 -20.27 14.48 -12.21
CA ASP A 75 -21.57 14.11 -11.62
C ASP A 75 -22.25 15.30 -10.94
N ILE A 76 -21.50 16.11 -10.18
CA ILE A 76 -21.98 17.35 -9.56
C ILE A 76 -22.47 18.34 -10.64
N THR A 77 -21.70 18.51 -11.70
CA THR A 77 -22.02 19.41 -12.82
C THR A 77 -23.29 18.94 -13.56
N ALA A 78 -23.42 17.62 -13.75
CA ALA A 78 -24.59 16.98 -14.34
C ALA A 78 -25.80 16.90 -13.39
N ARG A 79 -25.63 17.29 -12.11
CA ARG A 79 -26.62 17.11 -11.03
C ARG A 79 -27.02 15.64 -10.79
N ASN A 80 -26.17 14.70 -11.20
CA ASN A 80 -26.35 13.27 -11.05
C ASN A 80 -25.52 12.75 -9.87
N THR A 81 -25.95 13.07 -8.65
CA THR A 81 -25.14 12.85 -7.44
C THR A 81 -25.61 11.67 -6.58
N GLU A 82 -26.50 10.83 -7.11
CA GLU A 82 -27.11 9.71 -6.36
C GLU A 82 -26.06 8.76 -5.77
N THR A 83 -24.97 8.52 -6.50
CA THR A 83 -23.83 7.69 -6.08
C THR A 83 -23.16 8.16 -4.78
N TYR A 84 -23.29 9.44 -4.43
CA TYR A 84 -22.61 10.05 -3.28
C TYR A 84 -23.55 10.41 -2.13
N ARG A 85 -24.83 10.02 -2.23
CA ARG A 85 -25.81 10.25 -1.17
C ARG A 85 -25.73 9.14 -0.13
N ASP A 86 -25.68 9.51 1.13
CA ASP A 86 -25.86 8.55 2.21
C ASP A 86 -27.36 8.25 2.40
N ALA A 87 -27.70 7.05 2.86
CA ALA A 87 -29.07 6.63 3.10
C ALA A 87 -29.67 7.40 4.29
N GLY A 88 -30.15 8.61 4.04
CA GLY A 88 -30.74 9.50 5.05
C GLY A 88 -30.34 10.96 4.95
N ASP A 89 -29.34 11.29 4.11
CA ASP A 89 -28.90 12.66 3.93
C ASP A 89 -29.42 13.24 2.59
N ALA A 90 -30.13 14.36 2.68
CA ALA A 90 -30.49 15.17 1.53
C ALA A 90 -29.33 16.11 1.19
N THR A 91 -28.10 15.57 1.14
CA THR A 91 -26.92 16.32 0.72
C THR A 91 -27.23 16.95 -0.62
N THR A 92 -27.29 18.28 -0.62
CA THR A 92 -27.41 19.04 -1.86
C THR A 92 -26.21 18.65 -2.72
N ALA A 93 -26.42 18.45 -4.03
CA ALA A 93 -25.41 18.00 -4.99
C ALA A 93 -24.05 18.72 -4.88
N THR A 94 -24.00 19.90 -4.26
CA THR A 94 -22.80 20.72 -4.04
C THR A 94 -21.93 20.33 -2.85
N ASN A 95 -22.42 19.57 -1.86
CA ASN A 95 -21.71 19.29 -0.60
C ASN A 95 -21.04 17.90 -0.56
N ILE A 96 -20.49 17.45 -1.70
CA ILE A 96 -19.76 16.19 -1.76
C ILE A 96 -18.32 16.43 -1.31
N THR A 97 -17.90 15.67 -0.28
CA THR A 97 -16.55 15.74 0.29
C THR A 97 -15.63 14.70 -0.32
N VAL A 98 -14.32 14.90 -0.19
CA VAL A 98 -13.30 13.90 -0.58
C VAL A 98 -13.49 12.57 0.19
N ALA A 99 -13.83 12.62 1.47
CA ALA A 99 -14.15 11.43 2.27
C ALA A 99 -15.40 10.67 1.76
N THR A 100 -16.44 11.39 1.33
CA THR A 100 -17.62 10.77 0.72
C THR A 100 -17.26 10.05 -0.57
N VAL A 101 -16.50 10.69 -1.46
CA VAL A 101 -16.01 10.05 -2.70
C VAL A 101 -15.19 8.80 -2.36
N ALA A 102 -14.28 8.90 -1.40
CA ALA A 102 -13.41 7.80 -1.04
C ALA A 102 -14.18 6.58 -0.52
N THR A 103 -15.21 6.82 0.30
CA THR A 103 -16.06 5.77 0.87
C THR A 103 -16.92 5.12 -0.20
N GLN A 104 -17.64 5.93 -0.99
CA GLN A 104 -18.60 5.41 -1.97
C GLN A 104 -17.94 4.74 -3.17
N LYS A 105 -16.72 5.16 -3.51
CA LYS A 105 -15.92 4.51 -4.56
C LYS A 105 -15.06 3.36 -4.02
N GLY A 106 -15.04 3.11 -2.71
CA GLY A 106 -14.26 2.04 -2.09
C GLY A 106 -12.74 2.23 -2.19
N ILE A 107 -12.26 3.47 -2.24
CA ILE A 107 -10.85 3.84 -2.49
C ILE A 107 -10.17 4.47 -1.27
N ALA A 108 -10.74 4.36 -0.07
CA ALA A 108 -10.19 4.98 1.15
C ALA A 108 -8.71 4.59 1.41
N SER A 109 -8.31 3.36 1.08
CA SER A 109 -6.93 2.88 1.22
C SER A 109 -5.93 3.56 0.27
N ALA A 110 -6.41 4.16 -0.83
CA ALA A 110 -5.56 4.91 -1.76
C ALA A 110 -5.05 6.21 -1.15
N PHE A 111 -5.76 6.78 -0.17
CA PHE A 111 -5.42 8.02 0.51
C PHE A 111 -4.30 7.84 1.56
N VAL A 112 -4.05 6.61 1.98
CA VAL A 112 -3.01 6.31 2.96
C VAL A 112 -1.63 6.56 2.36
N ALA A 113 -0.77 7.23 3.13
CA ALA A 113 0.59 7.54 2.72
C ALA A 113 1.38 6.29 2.29
N LYS A 114 2.30 6.48 1.34
CA LYS A 114 3.22 5.44 0.89
C LYS A 114 4.64 5.87 1.13
N SER A 115 5.39 5.02 1.81
CA SER A 115 6.80 5.25 2.12
C SER A 115 7.66 4.92 0.88
N TYR A 116 8.55 5.84 0.53
CA TYR A 116 9.58 5.65 -0.48
C TYR A 116 10.88 6.28 0.01
N ASN A 117 11.98 5.53 -0.01
CA ASN A 117 13.28 5.98 0.52
C ASN A 117 13.19 6.54 1.96
N ASN A 118 12.42 5.88 2.84
CA ASN A 118 12.16 6.29 4.23
C ASN A 118 11.43 7.64 4.39
N VAL A 119 10.74 8.11 3.36
CA VAL A 119 9.90 9.32 3.41
C VAL A 119 8.47 8.93 3.03
N ASP A 120 7.50 9.38 3.82
CA ASP A 120 6.08 9.16 3.55
C ASP A 120 5.54 10.21 2.58
N TYR A 121 4.97 9.74 1.47
CA TYR A 121 4.34 10.59 0.46
C TYR A 121 2.82 10.52 0.58
N TYR A 122 2.19 11.69 0.55
CA TYR A 122 0.75 11.85 0.71
C TYR A 122 0.13 12.34 -0.60
N PRO A 123 -1.09 11.89 -0.95
CA PRO A 123 -1.80 12.41 -2.10
C PRO A 123 -2.27 13.84 -1.83
N MET A 124 -1.95 14.73 -2.75
CA MET A 124 -2.34 16.14 -2.75
C MET A 124 -2.91 16.51 -4.11
N TRP A 125 -3.92 17.36 -4.14
CA TRP A 125 -4.41 17.96 -5.38
C TRP A 125 -3.56 19.15 -5.76
N SER A 126 -3.05 19.20 -6.99
CA SER A 126 -2.43 20.41 -7.54
C SER A 126 -3.42 21.13 -8.45
N ALA A 127 -3.80 22.35 -8.07
CA ALA A 127 -4.74 23.16 -8.84
C ALA A 127 -4.13 23.67 -10.16
N ASP A 128 -2.80 23.78 -10.24
CA ASP A 128 -2.12 24.28 -11.44
C ASP A 128 -2.20 23.28 -12.60
N ILE A 129 -2.16 21.98 -12.29
CA ILE A 129 -2.19 20.91 -13.30
C ILE A 129 -3.50 20.09 -13.30
N GLY A 130 -4.36 20.24 -12.28
CA GLY A 130 -5.63 19.52 -12.19
C GLY A 130 -5.48 18.03 -11.99
N LYS A 131 -4.48 17.64 -11.19
CA LYS A 131 -4.11 16.24 -10.96
C LYS A 131 -3.81 16.01 -9.50
N VAL A 132 -3.93 14.74 -9.11
CA VAL A 132 -3.43 14.29 -7.82
C VAL A 132 -1.95 13.96 -7.98
N VAL A 133 -1.14 14.58 -7.14
CA VAL A 133 0.30 14.35 -7.03
C VAL A 133 0.60 13.75 -5.67
N VAL A 134 1.69 12.99 -5.57
CA VAL A 134 2.16 12.43 -4.30
C VAL A 134 3.40 13.18 -3.86
N VAL A 135 3.32 13.78 -2.68
CA VAL A 135 4.27 14.80 -2.22
C VAL A 135 4.67 14.49 -0.78
N ALA A 136 5.93 14.74 -0.46
CA ALA A 136 6.44 14.57 0.90
C ALA A 136 6.09 15.79 1.76
N PRO A 137 5.81 15.63 3.06
CA PRO A 137 5.57 16.76 3.96
C PRO A 137 6.83 17.63 4.15
N THR A 138 8.01 17.06 3.90
CA THR A 138 9.30 17.73 4.04
C THR A 138 9.67 18.62 2.85
N ASP A 139 9.09 18.35 1.66
CA ASP A 139 9.30 19.15 0.46
C ASP A 139 8.02 19.15 -0.38
N THR A 140 7.23 20.20 -0.19
CA THR A 140 5.96 20.39 -0.90
C THR A 140 6.12 21.03 -2.28
N THR A 141 7.37 21.22 -2.74
CA THR A 141 7.66 21.80 -4.06
C THR A 141 7.93 20.74 -5.12
N LYS A 142 8.10 19.47 -4.70
CA LYS A 142 8.48 18.34 -5.55
C LYS A 142 7.55 17.15 -5.34
N ASP A 143 7.14 16.53 -6.44
CA ASP A 143 6.45 15.23 -6.38
C ASP A 143 7.44 14.07 -6.20
N ILE A 144 6.93 12.84 -6.05
CA ILE A 144 7.74 11.61 -5.95
C ILE A 144 8.65 11.32 -7.16
N ASN A 145 8.46 12.04 -8.28
CA ASN A 145 9.29 11.96 -9.48
C ASN A 145 10.29 13.13 -9.59
N GLY A 146 10.27 14.08 -8.66
CA GLY A 146 11.09 15.29 -8.69
C GLY A 146 10.56 16.39 -9.61
N ALA A 147 9.34 16.26 -10.14
CA ALA A 147 8.67 17.32 -10.88
C ALA A 147 8.26 18.45 -9.94
N THR A 148 8.41 19.69 -10.39
CA THR A 148 7.97 20.85 -9.61
C THR A 148 6.44 20.90 -9.55
N VAL A 149 5.90 21.09 -8.35
CA VAL A 149 4.46 21.18 -8.11
C VAL A 149 4.16 22.37 -7.20
N SER A 150 2.98 22.95 -7.38
CA SER A 150 2.50 24.12 -6.62
C SER A 150 0.97 24.10 -6.51
N SER A 151 0.43 25.07 -5.77
CA SER A 151 -1.00 25.20 -5.48
C SER A 151 -1.62 23.90 -4.94
N LEU A 152 -0.96 23.33 -3.93
CA LEU A 152 -1.27 22.03 -3.38
C LEU A 152 -2.34 22.10 -2.28
N THR A 153 -3.30 21.18 -2.34
CA THR A 153 -4.29 20.93 -1.30
C THR A 153 -4.13 19.50 -0.82
N ALA A 154 -3.87 19.28 0.46
CA ALA A 154 -3.80 17.93 1.02
C ALA A 154 -5.16 17.22 0.87
N LEU A 155 -5.18 15.97 0.42
CA LEU A 155 -6.44 15.22 0.29
C LEU A 155 -6.72 14.31 1.50
N THR A 156 -5.80 14.31 2.46
CA THR A 156 -5.86 13.50 3.68
C THR A 156 -6.10 14.40 4.88
N GLY A 157 -7.06 14.02 5.72
CA GLY A 157 -7.28 14.62 7.03
C GLY A 157 -6.29 14.09 8.08
N THR A 158 -6.61 14.33 9.36
CA THR A 158 -5.83 13.81 10.48
C THR A 158 -5.80 12.28 10.47
N ALA A 159 -4.64 11.68 10.74
CA ALA A 159 -4.40 10.22 10.72
C ALA A 159 -4.42 9.52 9.34
N GLY A 160 -4.28 10.25 8.23
CA GLY A 160 -4.08 9.64 6.89
C GLY A 160 -5.36 9.06 6.26
N ALA A 161 -6.53 9.38 6.82
CA ALA A 161 -7.82 9.13 6.22
C ALA A 161 -8.15 10.19 5.16
N PRO A 162 -9.02 9.90 4.17
CA PRO A 162 -9.49 10.93 3.24
C PRO A 162 -10.15 12.09 3.97
N ASP A 163 -9.90 13.32 3.53
CA ASP A 163 -10.34 14.52 4.23
C ASP A 163 -11.86 14.76 4.07
N ALA A 164 -12.58 14.86 5.19
CA ALA A 164 -14.01 15.11 5.22
C ALA A 164 -14.38 16.61 5.16
N SER A 165 -13.42 17.51 5.36
CA SER A 165 -13.62 18.96 5.31
C SER A 165 -13.51 19.54 3.90
N ILE A 166 -12.92 18.80 2.97
CA ILE A 166 -12.65 19.26 1.61
C ILE A 166 -13.81 18.90 0.70
N LEU A 167 -14.45 19.92 0.15
CA LEU A 167 -15.45 19.76 -0.91
C LEU A 167 -14.77 19.52 -2.26
N VAL A 168 -15.29 18.56 -3.01
CA VAL A 168 -14.82 18.22 -4.36
C VAL A 168 -14.92 19.41 -5.32
N THR A 169 -15.88 20.31 -5.10
CA THR A 169 -16.07 21.56 -5.85
C THR A 169 -14.95 22.58 -5.62
N ASN A 170 -14.23 22.50 -4.51
CA ASN A 170 -13.08 23.36 -4.23
C ASN A 170 -11.81 22.91 -4.96
N LEU A 171 -11.78 21.68 -5.47
CA LEU A 171 -10.65 21.12 -6.21
C LEU A 171 -10.71 21.58 -7.68
N LYS A 172 -10.33 22.83 -7.92
CA LYS A 172 -10.44 23.43 -9.25
C LYS A 172 -9.58 22.70 -10.30
N SER A 173 -10.15 22.43 -11.46
CA SER A 173 -9.42 22.04 -12.67
C SER A 173 -8.77 23.27 -13.33
N PRO A 174 -7.61 23.12 -14.00
CA PRO A 174 -6.95 24.21 -14.72
C PRO A 174 -7.93 24.89 -15.66
N ALA A 175 -7.89 26.22 -15.71
CA ALA A 175 -8.67 26.94 -16.69
C ALA A 175 -8.24 26.46 -18.08
N ALA A 176 -9.20 26.03 -18.91
CA ALA A 176 -8.92 25.72 -20.31
C ALA A 176 -8.36 26.98 -20.96
N ALA A 177 -7.10 26.92 -21.38
CA ALA A 177 -6.44 27.97 -22.18
C ALA A 177 -6.93 27.90 -23.63
#